data_AF-A0A1V6IV55-F1
#
_entry.id   AF-A0A1V6IV55-F1
#
_cell.length_a   1.000
_cell.length_b   1.000
_cell.length_c   1.000
_cell.angle_alpha   90.00
_cell.angle_beta   90.00
_cell.angle_gamma   90.00
#
_symmetry.space_group_name_H-M   'P 1'
#
loop_
_entity.id
_entity.type
_entity.pdbx_description
1 polymer ?
#
loop_
_entity_poly.entity_id
_entity_poly.type
_entity_poly.pdbx_seq_one_letter_code
_entity_poly.pdbx_strand_id
1 'polypeptide(L)'
;MTKNIKNTSSRIASLAAETLKDKNSSDVAKKLAGSALSQTGTTKQTGSALEDIASKVLQSPKYSDETKSLAGAVLSQSVKER
;
A
#
# COMPACT_ATOMS: atom_id res chain seq x y z
N MET A 1 -5.25 18.95 -16.78
CA MET A 1 -5.43 17.79 -15.87
C MET A 1 -4.33 17.85 -14.83
N THR A 2 -4.66 18.27 -13.61
CA THR A 2 -3.73 18.23 -12.46
C THR A 2 -3.42 16.78 -12.17
N LYS A 3 -2.26 16.32 -12.67
CA LYS A 3 -1.75 14.96 -12.42
C LYS A 3 -1.76 14.77 -10.92
N ASN A 4 -2.37 13.69 -10.49
CA ASN A 4 -2.46 13.32 -9.09
C ASN A 4 -1.03 13.01 -8.60
N ILE A 5 -0.27 14.04 -8.21
CA ILE A 5 1.13 13.91 -7.76
C ILE A 5 1.21 13.33 -6.34
N LYS A 6 0.07 13.07 -5.68
CA LYS A 6 -0.02 12.11 -4.57
C LYS A 6 -0.01 10.66 -5.10
N ASN A 7 0.69 10.43 -6.20
CA ASN A 7 1.24 9.12 -6.52
C ASN A 7 1.92 8.63 -5.24
N THR A 8 1.77 7.35 -4.96
CA THR A 8 2.53 6.68 -3.92
C THR A 8 3.96 7.10 -4.19
N SER A 9 4.56 7.89 -3.29
CA SER A 9 5.85 8.55 -3.58
C SER A 9 6.76 7.49 -4.19
N SER A 10 7.52 7.79 -5.24
CA SER A 10 8.33 6.78 -5.96
C SER A 10 9.06 5.81 -5.02
N ARG A 11 9.47 6.32 -3.85
CA ARG A 11 9.94 5.56 -2.69
C ARG A 11 9.02 4.43 -2.20
N ILE A 12 7.74 4.67 -1.95
CA ILE A 12 6.76 3.63 -1.55
C ILE A 12 6.51 2.63 -2.69
N ALA A 13 6.48 3.08 -3.94
CA ALA A 13 6.35 2.16 -5.07
C ALA A 13 7.56 1.24 -5.19
N SER A 14 8.78 1.77 -5.02
CA SER A 14 10.00 0.97 -4.93
C SER A 14 9.98 0.02 -3.74
N LEU A 15 9.58 0.50 -2.56
CA LEU A 15 9.46 -0.31 -1.35
C LEU A 15 8.44 -1.45 -1.52
N ALA A 16 7.32 -1.18 -2.19
CA ALA A 16 6.32 -2.18 -2.54
C ALA A 16 6.91 -3.24 -3.50
N ALA A 17 7.66 -2.80 -4.51
CA ALA A 17 8.31 -3.71 -5.44
C ALA A 17 9.38 -4.58 -4.76
N GLU A 18 10.15 -4.01 -3.84
CA GLU A 18 11.11 -4.76 -3.01
C GLU A 18 10.40 -5.76 -2.10
N THR A 19 9.31 -5.37 -1.45
CA THR A 19 8.49 -6.26 -0.59
C THR A 19 7.89 -7.42 -1.39
N LEU A 20 7.47 -7.19 -2.64
CA LEU A 20 7.01 -8.25 -3.53
C LEU A 20 8.13 -9.21 -3.94
N LYS A 21 9.34 -8.69 -4.13
CA LYS A 21 10.52 -9.45 -4.53
C LYS A 21 11.17 -10.20 -3.35
N ASP A 22 10.94 -9.74 -2.13
CA ASP A 22 11.44 -10.36 -0.91
C ASP A 22 10.69 -11.66 -0.60
N LYS A 23 11.44 -12.76 -0.47
CA LYS A 23 10.90 -14.07 -0.12
C LYS A 23 10.49 -14.17 1.35
N ASN A 24 11.10 -13.39 2.24
CA ASN A 24 10.80 -13.34 3.67
C ASN A 24 9.58 -12.46 3.99
N SER A 25 9.16 -11.61 3.04
CA SER A 25 7.97 -10.79 3.21
C SER A 25 6.71 -11.63 3.30
N SER A 26 5.88 -11.32 4.29
CA SER A 26 4.62 -12.00 4.55
C SER A 26 3.64 -11.84 3.39
N ASP A 27 2.73 -12.81 3.21
CA ASP A 27 1.68 -12.72 2.18
C ASP A 27 0.84 -11.44 2.29
N VAL A 28 0.59 -10.98 3.52
CA VAL A 28 -0.11 -9.73 3.80
C VAL A 28 0.66 -8.51 3.28
N ALA A 29 1.97 -8.46 3.52
CA ALA A 29 2.83 -7.37 3.05
C ALA A 29 2.89 -7.34 1.52
N LYS A 30 3.01 -8.50 0.88
CA LYS A 30 2.96 -8.66 -0.57
C LYS A 30 1.63 -8.21 -1.17
N LYS A 31 0.50 -8.59 -0.55
CA LYS A 31 -0.84 -8.17 -0.99
C LYS A 31 -1.03 -6.65 -0.89
N LEU A 32 -0.57 -6.03 0.20
CA LEU A 32 -0.59 -4.58 0.40
C LEU A 32 0.29 -3.86 -0.62
N ALA A 33 1.52 -4.34 -0.80
CA ALA A 33 2.47 -3.80 -1.78
C ALA A 33 1.93 -3.88 -3.21
N GLY A 34 1.39 -5.04 -3.62
CA GLY A 34 0.78 -5.22 -4.93
C GLY A 34 -0.43 -4.31 -5.16
N SER A 35 -1.23 -4.06 -4.13
CA SER A 35 -2.37 -3.15 -4.22
C SER A 35 -1.97 -1.68 -4.25
N ALA A 36 -0.93 -1.31 -3.49
CA ALA A 36 -0.34 0.04 -3.55
C ALA A 36 0.20 0.31 -4.95
N LEU A 37 0.96 -0.63 -5.53
CA LEU A 37 1.46 -0.54 -6.90
C LEU A 37 0.35 -0.50 -7.93
N SER A 38 -0.68 -1.33 -7.80
CA SER A 38 -1.82 -1.34 -8.72
C SER A 38 -2.59 -0.01 -8.70
N GLN A 39 -2.61 0.69 -7.58
CA GLN A 39 -3.20 2.02 -7.44
C GLN A 39 -2.34 3.15 -8.01
N THR A 40 -1.00 2.99 -8.09
CA THR A 40 -0.12 4.04 -8.66
C THR A 40 -0.45 4.39 -10.11
N GLY A 41 -1.01 3.45 -10.86
CA GLY A 41 -1.26 3.60 -12.31
C GLY A 41 -2.71 3.49 -12.73
N THR A 42 -3.64 3.26 -11.80
CA THR A 42 -5.04 2.98 -12.14
C THR A 42 -6.02 3.77 -11.28
N THR A 43 -7.21 4.03 -11.81
CA THR A 43 -8.36 4.56 -11.05
C THR A 43 -9.04 3.49 -10.18
N LYS A 44 -8.43 2.29 -10.03
CA LYS A 44 -9.02 1.22 -9.24
C LYS A 44 -8.80 1.50 -7.75
N GLN A 45 -9.89 1.58 -7.01
CA GLN A 45 -9.86 1.72 -5.56
C GLN A 45 -9.49 0.38 -4.92
N THR A 46 -8.70 0.42 -3.83
CA THR A 46 -8.53 -0.78 -2.99
C THR A 46 -9.88 -1.12 -2.37
N GLY A 47 -10.27 -2.39 -2.44
CA GLY A 47 -11.51 -2.84 -1.82
C GLY A 47 -11.41 -2.83 -0.30
N SER A 48 -12.53 -2.64 0.40
CA SER A 48 -12.56 -2.53 1.87
C SER A 48 -11.89 -3.69 2.61
N ALA A 49 -11.88 -4.90 2.04
CA ALA A 49 -11.17 -6.02 2.63
C ALA A 49 -9.66 -5.73 2.81
N LEU A 50 -9.04 -5.02 1.86
CA LEU A 50 -7.63 -4.69 1.91
C LEU A 50 -7.36 -3.42 2.75
N GLU A 51 -8.31 -2.49 2.83
CA GLU A 51 -8.27 -1.38 3.80
C GLU A 51 -8.29 -1.91 5.25
N ASP A 52 -9.12 -2.91 5.51
CA ASP A 52 -9.23 -3.53 6.83
C ASP A 52 -7.93 -4.26 7.20
N ILE A 53 -7.32 -4.96 6.24
CA ILE A 53 -5.99 -5.56 6.38
C ILE A 53 -4.92 -4.49 6.63
N ALA A 54 -4.93 -3.40 5.88
CA ALA A 54 -4.00 -2.28 6.06
C ALA A 54 -4.11 -1.67 7.46
N SER A 55 -5.34 -1.47 7.93
CA SER A 55 -5.64 -0.96 9.27
C SER A 55 -5.11 -1.90 10.35
N LYS A 56 -5.35 -3.21 10.21
CA LYS A 56 -4.82 -4.24 11.11
C LYS A 56 -3.29 -4.28 11.12
N VAL A 57 -2.66 -4.08 9.97
CA VAL A 57 -1.20 -4.03 9.85
C VAL A 57 -0.62 -2.82 10.59
N LEU A 58 -1.24 -1.65 10.45
CA LEU A 58 -0.84 -0.44 11.19
C LEU A 58 -0.99 -0.61 12.69
N GLN A 59 -2.07 -1.25 13.14
CA GLN A 59 -2.35 -1.48 14.56
C GLN A 59 -1.49 -2.59 15.16
N SER A 60 -0.93 -3.49 14.35
CA SER A 60 -0.18 -4.64 14.83
C SER A 60 1.32 -4.32 14.98
N PRO A 61 1.92 -4.54 16.16
CA PRO A 61 3.36 -4.36 16.36
C PRO A 61 4.20 -5.44 15.67
N LYS A 62 3.58 -6.51 15.16
CA LYS A 62 4.29 -7.62 14.50
C LYS A 62 4.83 -7.26 13.12
N TYR A 63 4.38 -6.16 12.53
CA TYR A 63 4.80 -5.71 11.20
C TYR A 63 5.88 -4.65 11.30
N SER A 64 6.82 -4.69 10.34
CA SER A 64 7.87 -3.68 10.20
C SER A 64 7.29 -2.31 9.84
N ASP A 65 8.04 -1.26 10.16
CA ASP A 65 7.69 0.12 9.79
C ASP A 65 7.53 0.31 8.28
N GLU A 66 8.28 -0.46 7.48
CA GLU A 66 8.14 -0.49 6.02
C GLU A 66 6.76 -1.01 5.58
N THR A 67 6.31 -2.12 6.17
CA THR A 67 5.00 -2.71 5.88
C THR A 67 3.87 -1.78 6.35
N LYS A 68 4.05 -1.13 7.50
CA LYS A 68 3.11 -0.12 8.01
C LYS A 68 3.05 1.12 7.11
N SER A 69 4.19 1.54 6.57
CA SER A 69 4.25 2.64 5.60
C SER A 69 3.53 2.30 4.31
N LEU A 70 3.67 1.06 3.81
CA LEU A 70 2.91 0.55 2.67
C LEU A 70 1.40 0.53 2.97
N ALA A 71 1.00 0.04 4.14
CA ALA A 71 -0.39 0.03 4.57
C ALA A 71 -0.99 1.43 4.70
N GLY A 72 -0.24 2.38 5.27
CA GLY A 72 -0.63 3.78 5.36
C GLY A 72 -0.78 4.43 3.97
N ALA A 73 0.10 4.08 3.03
CA ALA A 73 -0.02 4.56 1.65
C ALA A 73 -1.26 4.00 0.95
N VAL A 74 -1.56 2.70 1.11
CA VAL A 74 -2.78 2.08 0.59
C VAL A 74 -4.02 2.77 1.17
N LEU A 75 -4.11 2.97 2.48
CA LEU A 75 -5.24 3.65 3.11
C LEU A 75 -5.39 5.10 2.64
N SER A 76 -4.28 5.84 2.56
CA SER A 76 -4.26 7.23 2.08
C SER A 76 -4.69 7.37 0.62
N GLN A 77 -4.51 6.32 -0.18
CA GLN A 77 -4.91 6.28 -1.59
C GLN A 77 -6.29 5.73 -1.83
N SER A 78 -6.76 4.85 -0.95
CA SER A 78 -8.15 4.37 -0.95
C SER A 78 -9.10 5.51 -0.60
N VAL A 79 -8.70 6.37 0.34
CA VAL A 79 -9.43 7.60 0.70
C VAL A 79 -9.06 8.73 -0.27
N LYS A 80 -9.47 8.58 -1.52
CA LYS A 80 -9.39 9.68 -2.48
C LYS A 80 -10.66 9.84 -3.30
N GLU A 81 -11.72 10.20 -2.60
CA GLU A 81 -12.64 11.30 -2.91
C GLU A 81 -13.64 11.38 -1.74
N ARG A 82 -13.52 12.43 -0.92
CA ARG A 82 -14.64 13.05 -0.22
C ARG A 82 -14.73 14.48 -0.71
#